data_AF-A0A517N9W1-F1
#
_entry.id   AF-A0A517N9W1-F1
#
_cell.length_a   1.000
_cell.length_b   1.000
_cell.length_c   1.000
_cell.angle_alpha   90.00
_cell.angle_beta   90.00
_cell.angle_gamma   90.00
#
_symmetry.space_group_name_H-M   'P 1'
#
loop_
_entity.id
_entity.type
_entity.pdbx_description
1 polymer ?
#
loop_
_entity_poly.entity_id
_entity_poly.type
_entity_poly.pdbx_seq_one_letter_code
_entity_poly.pdbx_strand_id
1 'polypeptide(L)'
;MSNPALRLFPTNHSSDRRERELDRIAGTADAKTVVIPLGKMVPLLLEAAADDLAWLNDFANDSVRIDVDLYDVLLAYKQMRQSAAA
;
A
#
# COMPACT_ATOMS: atom_id res chain seq x y z
N MET A 1 -0.98 17.32 -56.48
CA MET A 1 -0.22 16.53 -55.48
C MET A 1 -0.90 16.78 -54.13
N SER A 2 -1.68 15.81 -53.64
CA SER A 2 -2.46 15.96 -52.39
C SER A 2 -1.54 15.84 -51.18
N ASN A 3 -1.54 16.86 -50.33
CA ASN A 3 -0.78 16.89 -49.09
C ASN A 3 -1.63 16.26 -47.97
N PRO A 4 -1.25 15.11 -47.38
CA PRO A 4 -2.02 14.54 -46.29
C PRO A 4 -1.75 15.34 -45.01
N ALA A 5 -2.73 16.12 -44.57
CA ALA A 5 -2.68 16.79 -43.27
C ALA A 5 -2.83 15.74 -42.16
N LEU A 6 -1.71 15.41 -41.50
CA LEU A 6 -1.70 14.63 -40.26
C LEU A 6 -2.45 15.41 -39.18
N ARG A 7 -3.68 14.99 -38.90
CA ARG A 7 -4.46 15.49 -37.77
C ARG A 7 -3.91 14.85 -36.50
N LEU A 8 -3.07 15.58 -35.77
CA LEU A 8 -2.67 15.23 -34.42
C LEU A 8 -3.91 15.33 -33.52
N PHE A 9 -4.43 14.20 -33.07
CA PHE A 9 -5.44 14.16 -32.02
C PHE A 9 -4.74 14.41 -30.69
N PRO A 10 -5.03 15.51 -29.97
CA PRO A 10 -4.47 15.72 -28.65
C PRO A 10 -5.07 14.67 -27.71
N THR A 11 -4.29 13.67 -27.34
CA THR A 11 -4.64 12.71 -26.31
C THR A 11 -4.55 13.40 -24.96
N ASN A 12 -5.66 14.02 -24.54
CA ASN A 12 -5.84 14.66 -23.23
C ASN A 12 -5.81 13.66 -22.05
N HIS A 13 -5.31 12.43 -22.27
CA HIS A 13 -5.08 11.40 -21.26
C HIS A 13 -3.59 11.24 -20.91
N SER A 14 -2.71 11.97 -21.60
CA SER A 14 -1.26 11.92 -21.43
C SER A 14 -0.77 12.78 -20.27
N SER A 15 -1.47 13.87 -19.97
CA SER A 15 -1.18 14.82 -18.89
C SER A 15 -1.14 14.11 -17.53
N ASP A 16 -2.24 13.45 -17.14
CA ASP A 16 -2.36 12.78 -15.84
C ASP A 16 -1.35 11.65 -15.65
N ARG A 17 -1.03 10.91 -16.72
CA ARG A 17 -0.02 9.84 -16.64
C ARG A 17 1.38 10.44 -16.47
N ARG A 18 1.71 11.49 -17.21
CA ARG A 18 3.01 12.15 -17.16
C ARG A 18 3.22 12.85 -15.82
N GLU A 19 2.20 13.51 -15.29
CA GLU A 19 2.22 14.18 -14.00
C GLU A 19 2.46 13.18 -12.85
N ARG A 20 1.70 12.06 -12.82
CA ARG A 20 1.96 10.95 -11.88
C ARG A 20 3.35 10.33 -12.02
N GLU A 21 3.92 10.30 -13.22
CA GLU A 21 5.27 9.81 -13.44
C GLU A 21 6.31 10.78 -12.84
N LEU A 22 6.10 12.08 -13.04
CA LEU A 22 6.95 13.13 -12.50
C LEU A 22 6.88 13.16 -10.97
N ASP A 23 5.70 13.00 -10.38
CA ASP A 23 5.52 12.91 -8.94
C ASP A 23 6.20 11.66 -8.34
N ARG A 24 6.20 10.53 -9.07
CA ARG A 24 6.93 9.33 -8.65
C ARG A 24 8.44 9.53 -8.68
N ILE A 25 8.96 10.20 -9.71
CA ILE A 25 10.40 10.52 -9.83
C ILE A 25 10.81 11.53 -8.75
N ALA A 26 9.95 12.50 -8.45
CA ALA A 26 10.18 13.53 -7.43
C ALA A 26 9.94 13.04 -5.99
N GLY A 27 9.41 11.83 -5.81
CA GLY A 27 9.07 11.27 -4.49
C GLY A 27 7.87 11.95 -3.82
N THR A 28 7.06 12.69 -4.58
CA THR A 28 5.86 13.41 -4.11
C THR A 28 4.56 12.66 -4.38
N ALA A 29 4.61 11.56 -5.14
CA ALA A 29 3.45 10.71 -5.39
C ALA A 29 3.09 9.88 -4.17
N ASP A 30 1.78 9.73 -3.93
CA ASP A 30 1.27 8.75 -2.99
C ASP A 30 1.81 7.35 -3.31
N ALA A 31 2.18 6.61 -2.26
CA ALA A 31 2.63 5.24 -2.39
C ALA A 31 1.56 4.40 -3.09
N LYS A 32 1.98 3.60 -4.08
CA LYS A 32 1.07 2.68 -4.76
C LYS A 32 0.61 1.61 -3.77
N THR A 33 -0.67 1.63 -3.40
CA THR A 33 -1.26 0.66 -2.48
C THR A 33 -1.87 -0.53 -3.23
N VAL A 34 -1.91 -1.68 -2.57
CA VAL A 34 -2.59 -2.90 -3.03
C VAL A 34 -3.42 -3.47 -1.90
N VAL A 35 -4.54 -4.10 -2.24
CA VAL A 35 -5.41 -4.78 -1.27
C VAL A 35 -5.15 -6.29 -1.37
N ILE A 36 -4.80 -6.91 -0.25
CA ILE A 36 -4.62 -8.35 -0.15
C ILE A 36 -5.42 -8.92 1.03
N PRO A 37 -5.90 -10.17 0.96
CA PRO A 37 -6.60 -10.78 2.09
C PRO A 37 -5.71 -10.88 3.32
N LEU A 38 -6.28 -10.58 4.50
CA LEU A 38 -5.57 -10.65 5.78
C LEU A 38 -4.93 -12.03 6.02
N GLY A 39 -5.66 -13.10 5.69
CA GLY A 39 -5.18 -14.48 5.81
C GLY A 39 -3.98 -14.83 4.90
N LYS A 40 -3.66 -13.99 3.90
CA LYS A 40 -2.43 -14.11 3.13
C LYS A 40 -1.31 -13.23 3.69
N MET A 41 -1.65 -12.05 4.21
CA MET A 41 -0.69 -11.10 4.75
C MET A 41 -0.09 -11.57 6.08
N VAL A 42 -0.92 -11.99 7.04
CA VAL A 42 -0.50 -12.29 8.41
C VAL A 42 0.55 -13.40 8.48
N PRO A 43 0.44 -14.54 7.76
CA PRO A 43 1.47 -15.57 7.78
C PRO A 43 2.84 -15.06 7.32
N LEU A 44 2.90 -14.22 6.29
CA LEU A 44 4.15 -13.66 5.76
C LEU A 44 4.82 -12.72 6.76
N LEU A 45 4.05 -11.89 7.45
CA LEU A 45 4.57 -11.00 8.49
C LEU A 45 5.04 -11.78 9.72
N LEU A 46 4.34 -12.85 10.09
CA LEU A 46 4.73 -13.71 11.21
C LEU A 46 6.04 -14.45 10.91
N GLU A 47 6.20 -14.98 9.69
CA GLU A 47 7.44 -15.59 9.22
C GLU A 47 8.59 -14.58 9.22
N ALA A 48 8.39 -13.40 8.63
CA ALA A 48 9.39 -12.34 8.61
C ALA A 48 9.83 -11.88 10.01
N ALA A 49 8.89 -11.81 10.97
CA ALA A 49 9.18 -11.46 12.35
C ALA A 49 9.93 -12.59 13.09
N ALA A 50 9.58 -13.85 12.83
CA ALA A 50 10.26 -15.01 13.42
C ALA A 50 11.72 -15.12 12.93
N ASP A 51 11.97 -14.74 11.68
CA ASP A 51 13.28 -14.78 11.04
C ASP A 51 14.10 -13.48 11.22
N ASP A 52 13.59 -12.50 11.98
CA ASP A 52 14.23 -11.18 12.22
C ASP A 52 14.65 -10.48 10.93
N LEU A 53 13.78 -10.50 9.91
CA LEU A 53 14.09 -9.92 8.61
C LEU A 53 14.18 -8.39 8.70
N ALA A 54 15.35 -7.84 8.37
CA ALA A 54 15.65 -6.41 8.48
C ALA A 54 14.62 -5.50 7.78
N TRP A 55 14.10 -5.91 6.63
CA TRP A 55 13.12 -5.13 5.87
C TRP A 55 11.83 -4.88 6.64
N LEU A 56 11.44 -5.74 7.59
CA LEU A 56 10.20 -5.57 8.37
C LEU A 56 10.26 -4.30 9.24
N ASN A 57 11.45 -3.97 9.74
CA ASN A 57 11.67 -2.77 10.54
C ASN A 57 11.52 -1.49 9.72
N ASP A 58 11.73 -1.55 8.41
CA ASP A 58 11.55 -0.39 7.51
C ASP A 58 10.08 0.08 7.50
N PHE A 59 9.14 -0.79 7.85
CA PHE A 59 7.70 -0.51 7.90
C PHE A 59 7.14 -0.33 9.33
N ALA A 60 7.99 -0.27 10.36
CA ALA A 60 7.54 -0.28 11.75
C ALA A 60 6.65 0.92 12.15
N ASN A 61 6.79 2.05 11.45
CA ASN A 61 6.02 3.27 11.70
C ASN A 61 4.84 3.44 10.73
N ASP A 62 4.65 2.51 9.79
CA ASP A 62 3.61 2.60 8.79
C ASP A 62 2.25 2.18 9.36
N SER A 63 1.18 2.83 8.88
CA SER A 63 -0.18 2.51 9.28
C SER A 63 -0.86 1.61 8.26
N VAL A 64 -1.48 0.52 8.72
CA VAL A 64 -2.30 -0.36 7.89
C VAL A 64 -3.78 -0.04 8.10
N ARG A 65 -4.53 0.11 7.02
CA ARG A 65 -5.99 0.27 7.07
C ARG A 65 -6.65 -1.10 7.18
N ILE A 66 -7.49 -1.27 8.20
CA ILE A 66 -8.32 -2.46 8.42
C ILE A 66 -9.76 -2.04 8.70
N ASP A 67 -10.70 -2.97 8.56
CA ASP A 67 -12.10 -2.74 8.92
C ASP A 67 -12.25 -2.57 10.45
N VAL A 68 -13.24 -1.77 10.86
CA VAL A 68 -13.50 -1.46 12.28
C VAL A 68 -13.79 -2.73 13.10
N ASP A 69 -14.55 -3.67 12.54
CA ASP A 69 -14.90 -4.92 13.22
C ASP A 69 -13.64 -5.74 13.55
N LEU A 70 -12.65 -5.75 12.66
CA LEU A 70 -11.38 -6.43 12.91
C LEU A 70 -10.55 -5.70 13.98
N TYR A 71 -10.54 -4.37 13.94
CA TYR A 71 -9.85 -3.57 14.95
C TYR A 71 -10.38 -3.86 16.37
N ASP A 72 -11.70 -3.90 16.53
CA ASP A 72 -12.35 -4.17 17.82
C ASP A 72 -12.01 -5.58 18.35
N VAL A 73 -12.00 -6.59 17.47
CA VAL A 73 -11.59 -7.96 17.82
C VAL A 73 -10.13 -8.00 18.28
N LEU A 74 -9.23 -7.30 17.60
CA LEU A 74 -7.81 -7.25 17.98
C LEU A 74 -7.59 -6.56 19.34
N LEU A 75 -8.34 -5.49 19.62
CA LEU A 75 -8.27 -4.80 20.90
C LEU A 75 -8.73 -5.70 22.05
N ALA A 76 -9.87 -6.38 21.88
CA ALA A 76 -10.39 -7.34 22.85
C ALA A 76 -9.40 -8.50 23.09
N TYR A 77 -8.81 -9.05 22.02
CA TYR A 77 -7.81 -10.10 22.12
C TYR A 77 -6.57 -9.65 22.91
N LYS A 78 -6.07 -8.43 22.65
CA LYS A 78 -4.92 -7.86 23.38
C LYS A 78 -5.23 -7.73 24.88
N GLN A 79 -6.40 -7.21 25.22
CA GLN A 79 -6.82 -7.06 26.62
C GLN A 79 -6.89 -8.42 27.33
N MET A 80 -7.49 -9.42 26.69
CA MET A 80 -7.55 -10.79 27.23
C MET A 80 -6.16 -11.38 27.49
N ARG A 81 -5.21 -11.18 26.57
CA ARG A 81 -3.82 -11.65 26.72
C ARG A 81 -3.08 -10.98 27.88
N GLN A 82 -3.31 -9.69 28.10
CA GLN A 82 -2.70 -8.94 29.21
C GLN A 82 -3.26 -9.39 30.55
N SER A 83 -4.58 -9.57 30.65
CA SER A 83 -5.23 -10.04 31.88
C SER A 83 -4.87 -11.48 32.24
N ALA A 84 -4.58 -12.34 31.26
CA ALA A 84 -4.15 -13.72 31.50
C ALA A 84 -2.69 -13.86 31.97
N ALA A 85 -1.87 -12.82 31.80
CA ALA A 85 -0.46 -12.81 32.16
C ALA A 85 -0.16 -12.07 33.49
N ALA A 86 -1.20 -11.52 34.13
CA ALA A 86 -1.15 -10.81 35.42
C ALA A 86 -1.64 -11.70 36.56
#